data_AF-A0A7S3N0U8-F1
#
_entry.id   AF-A0A7S3N0U8-F1
#
_cell.length_a   1.000
_cell.length_b   1.000
_cell.length_c   1.000
_cell.angle_alpha   90.00
_cell.angle_beta   90.00
_cell.angle_gamma   90.00
#
_symmetry.space_group_name_H-M   'P 1'
#
loop_
_entity.id
_entity.type
_entity.pdbx_description
1 polymer ?
#
loop_
_entity_poly.entity_id
_entity_poly.type
_entity_poly.pdbx_seq_one_letter_code
_entity_poly.pdbx_strand_id
1 'polypeptide(L)'
;MNVEVNFDKLKTTFETEQRAVVQKQLLKDQSKCLEVSTNFNQFAEDRKVGMCTQFAQIFKRNWQYLLRNPASLNGILFNGLFTAILNLILYWQVGNMDGIDFTDPASVMAWLYNLKGLAFLFANNIAFSTSMSVILQMPLQVPVFKRETANNMYSSTVYFWGRFLSNAILQLFYPITSILFVFYGLDIDQSFSNLVMFIFYAVALNLSMVAQGYFCGV
;
A
#
# COMPACT_ATOMS: atom_id res chain seq x y z
N MET A 1 -58.34 -2.88 54.28
CA MET A 1 -58.46 -3.41 52.90
C MET A 1 -57.05 -3.81 52.49
N ASN A 2 -56.67 -5.07 52.74
CA ASN A 2 -55.32 -5.57 52.45
C ASN A 2 -55.22 -5.86 50.96
N VAL A 3 -54.46 -5.04 50.25
CA VAL A 3 -54.11 -5.28 48.85
C VAL A 3 -52.96 -6.27 48.87
N GLU A 4 -53.22 -7.54 48.59
CA GLU A 4 -52.17 -8.52 48.36
C GLU A 4 -51.45 -8.16 47.05
N VAL A 5 -50.26 -7.58 47.20
CA VAL A 5 -49.40 -7.21 46.08
C VAL A 5 -48.73 -8.48 45.56
N ASN A 6 -49.36 -9.12 44.57
CA ASN A 6 -48.80 -10.28 43.91
C ASN A 6 -47.66 -9.84 42.96
N PHE A 7 -46.42 -10.11 43.38
CA PHE A 7 -45.18 -9.70 42.71
C PHE A 7 -45.09 -10.22 41.26
N ASP A 8 -45.61 -11.40 40.98
CA ASP A 8 -45.60 -11.98 39.64
C ASP A 8 -46.51 -11.21 38.68
N LYS A 9 -47.63 -10.69 39.19
CA LYS A 9 -48.55 -9.84 38.43
C LYS A 9 -47.94 -8.47 38.12
N LEU A 10 -47.21 -7.89 39.08
CA LEU A 10 -46.48 -6.64 38.85
C LEU A 10 -45.34 -6.83 37.86
N LYS A 11 -44.59 -7.94 37.96
CA LYS A 11 -43.49 -8.24 37.04
C LYS A 11 -43.97 -8.43 35.61
N THR A 12 -45.05 -9.20 35.40
CA THR A 12 -45.64 -9.40 34.06
C THR A 12 -46.23 -8.11 33.50
N THR A 13 -46.90 -7.29 34.32
CA THR A 13 -47.41 -5.98 33.89
C THR A 13 -46.27 -5.04 33.51
N PHE A 14 -45.21 -4.97 34.33
CA PHE A 14 -44.02 -4.17 34.07
C PHE A 14 -43.28 -4.61 32.80
N GLU A 15 -43.05 -5.92 32.61
CA GLU A 15 -42.39 -6.45 31.41
C GLU A 15 -43.20 -6.18 30.14
N THR A 16 -44.53 -6.26 30.20
CA THR A 16 -45.41 -6.04 29.04
C THR A 16 -45.47 -4.57 28.66
N GLU A 17 -45.66 -3.68 29.64
CA GLU A 17 -45.77 -2.24 29.40
C GLU A 17 -44.42 -1.61 29.04
N GLN A 18 -43.34 -1.94 29.76
CA GLN A 18 -42.02 -1.38 29.49
C GLN A 18 -41.44 -1.88 28.18
N ARG A 19 -41.61 -3.17 27.81
CA ARG A 19 -41.14 -3.66 26.50
C ARG A 19 -41.83 -2.95 25.36
N ALA A 20 -43.14 -2.72 25.46
CA ALA A 20 -43.89 -2.03 24.41
C ALA A 20 -43.42 -0.57 24.23
N VAL A 21 -43.11 0.12 25.34
CA VAL A 21 -42.56 1.49 25.32
C VAL A 21 -41.15 1.52 24.74
N VAL A 22 -40.26 0.64 25.21
CA VAL A 22 -38.88 0.53 24.73
C VAL A 22 -38.84 0.16 23.25
N GLN A 23 -39.70 -0.75 22.80
CA GLN A 23 -39.77 -1.15 21.39
C GLN A 23 -40.30 -0.03 20.49
N LYS A 24 -41.28 0.76 20.97
CA LYS A 24 -41.72 1.98 20.27
C LYS A 24 -40.60 3.03 20.18
N GLN A 25 -39.80 3.19 21.24
CA GLN A 25 -38.65 4.09 21.24
C GLN A 25 -37.56 3.61 20.28
N LEU A 26 -37.20 2.32 20.30
CA LEU A 26 -36.24 1.74 19.36
C LEU A 26 -36.67 1.92 17.90
N LEU A 27 -37.95 1.71 17.59
CA LEU A 27 -38.49 1.93 16.25
C LEU A 27 -38.43 3.40 15.83
N LYS A 28 -38.70 4.33 16.77
CA LYS A 28 -38.61 5.77 16.54
C LYS A 28 -37.17 6.24 16.34
N ASP A 29 -36.22 5.67 17.08
CA ASP A 29 -34.81 5.97 16.93
C ASP A 29 -34.24 5.37 15.64
N GLN A 30 -34.67 4.15 15.27
CA GLN A 30 -34.36 3.55 13.97
C GLN A 30 -34.90 4.38 12.81
N SER A 31 -36.17 4.82 12.86
CA SER A 31 -36.76 5.63 11.79
C SER A 31 -36.07 6.98 11.65
N LYS A 32 -35.69 7.61 12.77
CA LYS A 32 -34.91 8.86 12.76
C LYS A 32 -33.51 8.67 12.18
N CYS A 33 -32.82 7.56 12.51
CA CYS A 33 -31.54 7.22 11.89
C CYS A 33 -31.68 6.95 10.38
N LEU A 34 -32.76 6.30 9.97
CA LEU A 34 -33.10 6.05 8.56
C LEU A 34 -33.37 7.37 7.81
N GLU A 35 -34.18 8.28 8.34
CA GLU A 35 -34.42 9.61 7.73
C GLU A 35 -33.16 10.48 7.63
N VAL A 36 -32.30 10.43 8.64
CA VAL A 36 -31.01 11.12 8.59
C VAL A 36 -30.15 10.54 7.47
N SER A 37 -30.09 9.21 7.34
CA SER A 37 -29.34 8.56 6.28
C SER A 37 -29.88 8.85 4.87
N THR A 38 -31.21 8.90 4.68
CA THR A 38 -31.81 9.18 3.36
C THR A 38 -31.53 10.61 2.89
N ASN A 39 -31.56 11.59 3.79
CA ASN A 39 -31.20 12.97 3.44
C ASN A 39 -29.72 13.07 3.02
N PHE A 40 -28.79 12.48 3.77
CA PHE A 40 -27.36 12.46 3.39
C PHE A 40 -27.11 11.69 2.09
N ASN A 41 -27.86 10.61 1.84
CA ASN A 41 -27.78 9.84 0.60
C ASN A 41 -28.29 10.65 -0.61
N GLN A 42 -29.38 11.42 -0.47
CA GLN A 42 -29.84 12.34 -1.52
C GLN A 42 -28.80 13.42 -1.84
N PHE A 43 -28.19 14.05 -0.82
CA PHE A 43 -27.08 14.99 -1.03
C PHE A 43 -25.82 14.35 -1.66
N ALA A 44 -25.64 13.04 -1.52
CA ALA A 44 -24.54 12.30 -2.15
C ALA A 44 -24.86 11.93 -3.61
N GLU A 45 -26.10 11.51 -3.90
CA GLU A 45 -26.56 11.19 -5.26
C GLU A 45 -26.59 12.41 -6.19
N ASP A 46 -26.89 13.60 -5.67
CA ASP A 46 -26.88 14.85 -6.43
C ASP A 46 -25.46 15.32 -6.81
N ARG A 47 -24.42 14.80 -6.15
CA ARG A 47 -23.01 15.15 -6.40
C ARG A 47 -22.28 14.13 -7.28
N LYS A 48 -22.88 13.76 -8.42
CA LYS A 48 -22.19 12.97 -9.45
C LYS A 48 -21.16 13.82 -10.19
N VAL A 49 -20.01 14.04 -9.55
CA VAL A 49 -18.84 14.66 -10.15
C VAL A 49 -18.22 13.67 -11.15
N GLY A 50 -17.68 14.16 -12.27
CA GLY A 50 -17.00 13.33 -13.27
C GLY A 50 -15.84 12.50 -12.70
N MET A 51 -15.64 11.30 -13.23
CA MET A 51 -14.66 10.31 -12.73
C MET A 51 -13.22 10.84 -12.70
N CYS A 52 -12.82 11.66 -13.69
CA CYS A 52 -11.48 12.27 -13.72
C CYS A 52 -11.27 13.26 -12.57
N THR A 53 -12.29 14.04 -12.20
CA THR A 53 -12.19 14.97 -11.08
C THR A 53 -12.17 14.21 -9.76
N GLN A 54 -12.97 13.13 -9.62
CA GLN A 54 -12.89 12.23 -8.46
C GLN A 54 -11.47 11.65 -8.31
N PHE A 55 -10.90 11.15 -9.42
CA PHE A 55 -9.54 10.62 -9.47
C PHE A 55 -8.51 11.67 -9.03
N ALA A 56 -8.55 12.86 -9.63
CA ALA A 56 -7.59 13.93 -9.35
C ALA A 56 -7.63 14.37 -7.87
N GLN A 57 -8.83 14.46 -7.28
CA GLN A 57 -8.98 14.81 -5.86
C GLN A 57 -8.44 13.72 -4.93
N ILE A 58 -8.72 12.44 -5.23
CA ILE A 58 -8.21 11.32 -4.46
C ILE A 58 -6.69 11.23 -4.57
N PHE A 59 -6.16 11.36 -5.79
CA PHE A 59 -4.73 11.34 -6.06
C PHE A 59 -4.02 12.49 -5.33
N LYS A 60 -4.53 13.73 -5.46
CA LYS A 60 -3.96 14.91 -4.76
C LYS A 60 -3.97 14.73 -3.25
N ARG A 61 -5.09 14.26 -2.68
CA ARG A 61 -5.23 13.99 -1.25
C ARG A 61 -4.22 12.94 -0.78
N ASN A 62 -4.10 11.83 -1.51
CA ASN A 62 -3.15 10.78 -1.18
C ASN A 62 -1.71 11.26 -1.30
N TRP A 63 -1.37 11.93 -2.40
CA TRP A 63 -0.04 12.48 -2.63
C TRP A 63 0.39 13.43 -1.50
N GLN A 64 -0.50 14.33 -1.07
CA GLN A 64 -0.24 15.21 0.07
C GLN A 64 -0.05 14.44 1.38
N TYR A 65 -0.83 13.37 1.61
CA TYR A 65 -0.68 12.52 2.79
C TYR A 65 0.68 11.81 2.81
N LEU A 66 1.10 11.25 1.67
CA LEU A 66 2.38 10.56 1.53
C LEU A 66 3.56 11.50 1.71
N LEU A 67 3.54 12.68 1.08
CA LEU A 67 4.61 13.67 1.21
C LEU A 67 4.68 14.29 2.62
N ARG A 68 3.54 14.45 3.29
CA ARG A 68 3.50 15.00 4.65
C ARG A 68 4.00 14.01 5.70
N ASN A 69 4.17 12.74 5.35
CA ASN A 69 4.73 11.73 6.24
C ASN A 69 6.24 11.56 5.99
N PRO A 70 7.11 12.35 6.65
CA PRO A 70 8.56 12.25 6.45
C PRO A 70 9.11 10.89 6.88
N ALA A 71 8.44 10.17 7.79
CA ALA A 71 8.89 8.85 8.23
C ALA A 71 8.81 7.83 7.09
N SER A 72 7.78 7.90 6.25
CA SER A 72 7.65 7.00 5.09
C SER A 72 8.71 7.30 4.03
N LEU A 73 8.90 8.57 3.67
CA LEU A 73 9.91 9.00 2.70
C LEU A 73 11.34 8.69 3.17
N ASN A 74 11.68 9.07 4.41
CA ASN A 74 13.00 8.82 4.97
C ASN A 74 13.25 7.32 5.14
N GLY A 75 12.23 6.54 5.51
CA GLY A 75 12.33 5.08 5.60
C GLY A 75 12.65 4.44 4.25
N ILE A 76 12.01 4.89 3.17
CA ILE A 76 12.27 4.41 1.81
C ILE A 76 13.69 4.75 1.37
N LEU A 77 14.15 5.99 1.57
CA LEU A 77 15.49 6.43 1.19
C LEU A 77 16.58 5.72 2.01
N PHE A 78 16.39 5.62 3.32
CA PHE A 78 17.31 4.94 4.23
C PHE A 78 17.44 3.46 3.89
N ASN A 79 16.30 2.78 3.68
CA ASN A 79 16.30 1.37 3.30
C ASN A 79 16.99 1.16 1.93
N GLY A 80 16.72 2.03 0.95
CA GLY A 80 17.38 1.96 -0.37
C GLY A 80 18.90 2.10 -0.26
N LEU A 81 19.38 3.06 0.53
CA LEU A 81 20.80 3.27 0.79
C LEU A 81 21.43 2.09 1.55
N PHE A 82 20.77 1.61 2.59
CA PHE A 82 21.26 0.52 3.42
C PHE A 82 21.39 -0.78 2.61
N THR A 83 20.35 -1.14 1.85
CA THR A 83 20.39 -2.29 0.96
C THR A 83 21.46 -2.14 -0.12
N ALA A 84 21.64 -0.95 -0.69
CA ALA A 84 22.69 -0.69 -1.69
C ALA A 84 24.08 -0.93 -1.12
N ILE A 85 24.37 -0.42 0.08
CA ILE A 85 25.67 -0.60 0.74
C ILE A 85 25.93 -2.08 1.02
N LEU A 86 24.94 -2.83 1.53
CA LEU A 86 25.10 -4.26 1.79
C LEU A 86 25.39 -5.07 0.52
N ASN A 87 24.67 -4.79 -0.58
CA ASN A 87 24.92 -5.44 -1.85
C ASN A 87 26.30 -5.08 -2.41
N LEU A 88 26.72 -3.82 -2.23
CA LEU A 88 28.01 -3.34 -2.70
C LEU A 88 29.19 -3.96 -1.95
N ILE A 89 29.09 -4.14 -0.63
CA ILE A 89 30.12 -4.82 0.16
C ILE A 89 30.28 -6.28 -0.28
N LEU A 90 29.17 -6.95 -0.60
CA LEU A 90 29.18 -8.37 -1.00
C LEU A 90 29.73 -8.60 -2.41
N TYR A 91 29.44 -7.68 -3.34
CA TYR A 91 29.78 -7.81 -4.76
C TYR A 91 30.70 -6.69 -5.26
N TRP A 92 31.62 -6.26 -4.40
CA TRP A 92 32.59 -5.22 -4.73
C TRP A 92 33.40 -5.62 -5.97
N GLN A 93 33.39 -4.78 -7.01
CA GLN A 93 34.17 -4.97 -8.25
C GLN A 93 33.98 -6.34 -8.93
N VAL A 94 32.77 -6.92 -8.87
CA VAL A 94 32.47 -8.19 -9.57
C VAL A 94 32.65 -8.11 -11.09
N GLY A 95 32.63 -6.90 -11.66
CA GLY A 95 32.83 -6.64 -13.07
C GLY A 95 34.29 -6.59 -13.53
N ASN A 96 35.25 -6.56 -12.62
CA ASN A 96 36.65 -6.46 -12.98
C ASN A 96 37.14 -7.77 -13.63
N MET A 97 37.57 -7.67 -14.89
CA MET A 97 38.03 -8.79 -15.72
C MET A 97 39.54 -9.07 -15.56
N ASP A 98 40.31 -8.20 -14.89
CA ASP A 98 41.77 -8.28 -14.81
C ASP A 98 42.28 -9.52 -14.04
N GLY A 99 41.42 -10.14 -13.22
CA GLY A 99 41.74 -11.34 -12.44
C GLY A 99 41.23 -12.66 -13.05
N ILE A 100 40.61 -12.64 -14.22
CA ILE A 100 39.92 -13.80 -14.80
C ILE A 100 40.78 -14.41 -15.91
N ASP A 101 41.29 -15.62 -15.67
CA ASP A 101 41.95 -16.40 -16.72
C ASP A 101 40.89 -17.08 -17.60
N PHE A 102 40.62 -16.52 -18.78
CA PHE A 102 39.65 -17.05 -19.75
C PHE A 102 40.04 -18.43 -20.33
N THR A 103 41.27 -18.87 -20.08
CA THR A 103 41.76 -20.18 -20.50
C THR A 103 41.29 -21.30 -19.55
N ASP A 104 40.97 -20.95 -18.30
CA ASP A 104 40.48 -21.89 -17.29
C ASP A 104 38.95 -21.87 -17.20
N PRO A 105 38.24 -22.98 -17.50
CA PRO A 105 36.78 -23.00 -17.45
C PRO A 105 36.21 -22.79 -16.04
N ALA A 106 36.99 -23.07 -14.99
CA ALA A 106 36.55 -22.92 -13.60
C ALA A 106 36.45 -21.45 -13.15
N SER A 107 37.37 -20.58 -13.59
CA SER A 107 37.40 -19.16 -13.23
C SER A 107 36.21 -18.42 -13.87
N VAL A 108 35.94 -18.69 -15.14
CA VAL A 108 34.81 -18.12 -15.91
C VAL A 108 33.48 -18.53 -15.28
N MET A 109 33.36 -19.79 -14.85
CA MET A 109 32.14 -20.29 -14.23
C MET A 109 31.89 -19.63 -12.86
N ALA A 110 32.93 -19.43 -12.05
CA ALA A 110 32.83 -18.71 -10.77
C ALA A 110 32.37 -17.25 -10.97
N TRP A 111 32.94 -16.56 -11.96
CA TRP A 111 32.53 -15.20 -12.31
C TRP A 111 31.05 -15.12 -12.73
N LEU A 112 30.61 -16.01 -13.62
CA LEU A 112 29.21 -16.08 -14.04
C LEU A 112 28.25 -16.37 -12.88
N TYR A 113 28.65 -17.20 -11.92
CA TYR A 113 27.84 -17.45 -10.72
C TYR A 113 27.76 -16.22 -9.82
N ASN A 114 28.84 -15.47 -9.65
CA ASN A 114 28.82 -14.22 -8.90
C ASN A 114 27.91 -13.17 -9.56
N LEU A 115 27.95 -13.04 -10.90
CA LEU A 115 27.08 -12.14 -11.64
C LEU A 115 25.59 -12.53 -11.51
N LYS A 116 25.28 -13.83 -11.63
CA LYS A 116 23.92 -14.34 -11.42
C LYS A 116 23.46 -14.14 -9.98
N GLY A 117 24.34 -14.39 -9.01
CA GLY A 117 24.07 -14.19 -7.58
C GLY A 117 23.75 -12.73 -7.27
N LEU A 118 24.53 -11.80 -7.83
CA LEU A 118 24.28 -10.36 -7.73
C LEU A 118 22.90 -9.99 -8.28
N ALA A 119 22.60 -10.38 -9.52
CA ALA A 119 21.33 -10.05 -10.15
C ALA A 119 20.14 -10.62 -9.36
N PHE A 120 20.27 -11.85 -8.87
CA PHE A 120 19.24 -12.50 -8.04
C PHE A 120 19.06 -11.81 -6.70
N LEU A 121 20.14 -11.55 -5.95
CA LEU A 121 20.07 -10.91 -4.63
C LEU A 121 19.49 -9.51 -4.74
N PHE A 122 19.92 -8.74 -5.73
CA PHE A 122 19.46 -7.37 -5.95
C PHE A 122 17.97 -7.34 -6.34
N ALA A 123 17.55 -8.18 -7.28
CA ALA A 123 16.15 -8.29 -7.69
C ALA A 123 15.23 -8.70 -6.52
N ASN A 124 15.64 -9.68 -5.71
CA ASN A 124 14.87 -10.10 -4.53
C ASN A 124 14.76 -8.99 -3.48
N ASN A 125 15.86 -8.29 -3.20
CA ASN A 125 15.83 -7.18 -2.25
C ASN A 125 14.83 -6.10 -2.66
N ILE A 126 14.83 -5.72 -3.95
CA ILE A 126 13.85 -4.77 -4.47
C ILE A 126 12.44 -5.34 -4.34
N ALA A 127 12.21 -6.57 -4.81
CA ALA A 127 10.89 -7.18 -4.83
C ALA A 127 10.25 -7.28 -3.45
N PHE A 128 10.99 -7.82 -2.47
CA PHE A 128 10.48 -8.00 -1.12
C PHE A 128 10.30 -6.67 -0.40
N SER A 129 11.24 -5.73 -0.55
CA SER A 129 11.13 -4.42 0.10
C SER A 129 9.90 -3.64 -0.38
N THR A 130 9.57 -3.71 -1.67
CA THR A 130 8.45 -2.95 -2.24
C THR A 130 7.12 -3.63 -1.93
N SER A 131 7.05 -4.95 -2.06
CA SER A 131 5.83 -5.72 -1.80
C SER A 131 5.42 -5.63 -0.34
N MET A 132 6.36 -5.83 0.59
CA MET A 132 6.09 -5.78 2.03
C MET A 132 5.61 -4.39 2.48
N SER A 133 6.18 -3.32 1.90
CA SER A 133 5.74 -1.94 2.17
C SER A 133 4.26 -1.73 1.83
N VAL A 134 3.79 -2.27 0.70
CA VAL A 134 2.38 -2.14 0.27
C VAL A 134 1.46 -3.04 1.09
N ILE A 135 1.86 -4.29 1.35
CA ILE A 135 1.09 -5.26 2.14
C ILE A 135 0.78 -4.71 3.53
N LEU A 136 1.75 -4.06 4.18
CA LEU A 136 1.54 -3.47 5.51
C LEU A 136 0.63 -2.23 5.49
N GLN A 137 0.62 -1.49 4.38
CA GLN A 137 -0.18 -0.26 4.26
C GLN A 137 -1.65 -0.55 3.91
N MET A 138 -1.95 -1.69 3.27
CA MET A 138 -3.29 -2.02 2.80
C MET A 138 -4.33 -2.15 3.94
N PRO A 139 -4.10 -2.92 5.02
CA PRO A 139 -5.07 -3.05 6.11
C PRO A 139 -5.43 -1.73 6.80
N LEU A 140 -4.48 -0.78 6.85
CA LEU A 140 -4.70 0.55 7.40
C LEU A 140 -5.65 1.40 6.54
N GLN A 141 -5.76 1.08 5.24
CA GLN A 141 -6.56 1.83 4.28
C GLN A 141 -7.96 1.23 4.08
N VAL A 142 -8.13 -0.09 4.24
CA VAL A 142 -9.42 -0.79 4.10
C VAL A 142 -10.56 -0.16 4.93
N PRO A 143 -10.41 0.20 6.23
CA PRO A 143 -11.52 0.75 7.01
C PRO A 143 -11.95 2.14 6.50
N VAL A 144 -11.00 2.97 6.07
CA VAL A 144 -11.29 4.28 5.48
C VAL A 144 -12.04 4.11 4.15
N PHE A 145 -11.58 3.18 3.31
CA PHE A 145 -12.23 2.85 2.05
C PHE A 145 -13.67 2.36 2.26
N LYS A 146 -13.91 1.42 3.18
CA LYS A 146 -15.26 0.91 3.47
C LYS A 146 -16.21 2.03 3.92
N ARG A 147 -15.73 2.95 4.77
CA ARG A 147 -16.52 4.10 5.24
C ARG A 147 -16.83 5.10 4.11
N GLU A 148 -15.85 5.42 3.26
CA GLU A 148 -16.03 6.39 2.18
C GLU A 148 -16.90 5.84 1.03
N THR A 149 -16.81 4.53 0.74
CA THR A 149 -17.67 3.84 -0.23
C THR A 149 -19.11 3.70 0.29
N ALA A 150 -19.31 3.43 1.58
CA ALA A 150 -20.66 3.39 2.18
C ALA A 150 -21.39 4.74 2.09
N ASN A 151 -20.64 5.84 2.07
CA ASN A 151 -21.17 7.20 1.91
C ASN A 151 -21.28 7.64 0.43
N ASN A 152 -21.07 6.75 -0.54
CA ASN A 152 -21.13 7.03 -1.98
C ASN A 152 -20.26 8.22 -2.43
N MET A 153 -19.12 8.47 -1.77
CA MET A 153 -18.28 9.63 -2.08
C MET A 153 -17.53 9.51 -3.42
N TYR A 154 -17.23 8.29 -3.87
CA TYR A 154 -16.54 7.99 -5.13
C TYR A 154 -16.73 6.53 -5.53
N SER A 155 -16.42 6.21 -6.79
CA SER A 155 -16.42 4.82 -7.27
C SER A 155 -15.17 4.05 -6.80
N SER A 156 -15.35 2.77 -6.45
CA SER A 156 -14.27 1.87 -6.01
C SER A 156 -13.11 1.78 -6.99
N THR A 157 -13.38 1.76 -8.30
CA THR A 157 -12.35 1.69 -9.35
C THR A 157 -11.47 2.93 -9.38
N VAL A 158 -12.08 4.11 -9.18
CA VAL A 158 -11.36 5.39 -9.17
C VAL A 158 -10.45 5.50 -7.94
N TYR A 159 -10.92 4.99 -6.80
CA TYR A 159 -10.11 4.91 -5.59
C TYR A 159 -8.88 4.02 -5.75
N PHE A 160 -9.08 2.82 -6.31
CA PHE A 160 -7.99 1.87 -6.56
C PHE A 160 -6.89 2.51 -7.42
N TRP A 161 -7.24 3.04 -8.59
CA TRP A 161 -6.27 3.66 -9.48
C TRP A 161 -5.60 4.90 -8.89
N GLY A 162 -6.39 5.77 -8.22
CA GLY A 162 -5.87 6.98 -7.59
C GLY A 162 -4.83 6.68 -6.53
N ARG A 163 -5.04 5.61 -5.75
CA ARG A 163 -4.10 5.19 -4.70
C ARG A 163 -2.93 4.39 -5.23
N PHE A 164 -3.19 3.45 -6.14
CA PHE A 164 -2.15 2.66 -6.81
C PHE A 164 -1.12 3.58 -7.46
N LEU A 165 -1.55 4.57 -8.26
CA LEU A 165 -0.64 5.44 -8.98
C LEU A 165 0.18 6.33 -8.04
N SER A 166 -0.44 6.90 -7.00
CA SER A 166 0.29 7.73 -6.03
C SER A 166 1.33 6.95 -5.22
N ASN A 167 1.05 5.69 -4.86
CA ASN A 167 2.01 4.84 -4.17
C ASN A 167 3.10 4.34 -5.12
N ALA A 168 2.74 3.96 -6.35
CA ALA A 168 3.70 3.55 -7.36
C ALA A 168 4.76 4.63 -7.59
N ILE A 169 4.35 5.90 -7.77
CA ILE A 169 5.26 7.03 -7.95
C ILE A 169 6.20 7.20 -6.75
N LEU A 170 5.69 7.07 -5.52
CA LEU A 170 6.52 7.15 -4.32
C LEU A 170 7.53 5.99 -4.23
N GLN A 171 7.12 4.80 -4.63
CA GLN A 171 7.95 3.60 -4.54
C GLN A 171 9.07 3.58 -5.60
N LEU A 172 9.00 4.43 -6.65
CA LEU A 172 10.07 4.61 -7.64
C LEU A 172 11.36 5.20 -7.04
N PHE A 173 11.26 5.97 -5.95
CA PHE A 173 12.45 6.54 -5.33
C PHE A 173 13.39 5.48 -4.75
N TYR A 174 12.86 4.34 -4.29
CA TYR A 174 13.64 3.24 -3.73
C TYR A 174 14.65 2.60 -4.73
N PRO A 175 14.23 2.07 -5.89
CA PRO A 175 15.14 1.43 -6.83
C PRO A 175 16.10 2.46 -7.45
N ILE A 176 15.64 3.69 -7.70
CA ILE A 176 16.49 4.74 -8.27
C ILE A 176 17.67 5.05 -7.34
N THR A 177 17.42 5.28 -6.05
CA THR A 177 18.52 5.56 -5.11
C THR A 177 19.44 4.36 -4.97
N SER A 178 18.89 3.15 -4.80
CA SER A 178 19.68 1.94 -4.62
C SER A 178 20.64 1.68 -5.81
N ILE A 179 20.17 1.85 -7.04
CA ILE A 179 20.96 1.65 -8.26
C ILE A 179 22.05 2.69 -8.41
N LEU A 180 21.75 3.96 -8.14
CA LEU A 180 22.74 5.03 -8.27
C LEU A 180 23.96 4.78 -7.35
N PHE A 181 23.75 4.17 -6.18
CA PHE A 181 24.85 3.80 -5.29
C PHE A 181 25.59 2.52 -5.74
N VAL A 182 24.86 1.49 -6.17
CA VAL A 182 25.48 0.19 -6.53
C VAL A 182 26.21 0.26 -7.86
N PHE A 183 25.67 0.96 -8.86
CA PHE A 183 26.17 0.93 -10.25
C PHE A 183 27.66 1.32 -10.36
N TYR A 184 28.09 2.36 -9.67
CA TYR A 184 29.48 2.83 -9.72
C TYR A 184 30.48 1.90 -9.02
N GLY A 185 30.02 1.06 -8.08
CA GLY A 185 30.92 0.18 -7.33
C GLY A 185 30.98 -1.27 -7.83
N LEU A 186 30.14 -1.66 -8.80
CA LEU A 186 30.19 -2.98 -9.44
C LEU A 186 31.29 -3.12 -10.49
N ASP A 187 31.71 -2.00 -11.09
CA ASP A 187 32.79 -1.91 -12.09
C ASP A 187 32.63 -2.84 -13.31
N ILE A 188 31.39 -3.00 -13.81
CA ILE A 188 31.07 -3.86 -14.97
C ILE A 188 31.26 -3.09 -16.29
N ASP A 189 30.45 -2.07 -16.52
CA ASP A 189 30.53 -1.18 -17.69
C ASP A 189 29.81 0.13 -17.33
N GLN A 190 30.56 1.22 -17.20
CA GLN A 190 30.07 2.51 -16.71
C GLN A 190 29.40 3.37 -17.80
N SER A 191 29.04 2.78 -18.94
CA SER A 191 28.28 3.48 -19.99
C SER A 191 26.91 4.00 -19.50
N PHE A 192 26.57 5.24 -19.88
CA PHE A 192 25.29 5.86 -19.56
C PHE A 192 24.09 5.05 -20.08
N SER A 193 24.24 4.41 -21.25
CA SER A 193 23.18 3.56 -21.83
C SER A 193 22.84 2.39 -20.91
N ASN A 194 23.85 1.78 -20.27
CA ASN A 194 23.66 0.64 -19.38
C ASN A 194 23.04 1.07 -18.04
N LEU A 195 23.41 2.25 -17.53
CA LEU A 195 22.80 2.83 -16.35
C LEU A 195 21.29 3.03 -16.55
N VAL A 196 20.88 3.61 -17.69
CA VAL A 196 19.45 3.84 -18.00
C VAL A 196 18.70 2.51 -18.12
N MET A 197 19.27 1.52 -18.81
CA MET A 197 18.67 0.18 -18.92
C MET A 197 18.52 -0.48 -17.54
N PHE A 198 19.53 -0.37 -16.67
CA PHE A 198 19.49 -0.96 -15.34
C PHE A 198 18.43 -0.31 -14.45
N ILE A 199 18.31 1.02 -14.49
CA ILE A 199 17.21 1.74 -13.82
C ILE A 199 15.86 1.31 -14.37
N PHE A 200 15.72 1.20 -15.69
CA PHE A 200 14.47 0.79 -16.32
C PHE A 200 14.02 -0.60 -15.86
N TYR A 201 14.92 -1.59 -15.85
CA TYR A 201 14.62 -2.94 -15.37
C TYR A 201 14.18 -2.96 -13.90
N ALA A 202 14.87 -2.22 -13.03
CA ALA A 202 14.53 -2.16 -11.62
C ALA A 202 13.22 -1.42 -11.35
N VAL A 203 12.92 -0.37 -12.11
CA VAL A 203 11.63 0.32 -12.06
C VAL A 203 10.51 -0.60 -12.53
N ALA A 204 10.69 -1.32 -13.62
CA ALA A 204 9.71 -2.29 -14.11
C ALA A 204 9.43 -3.38 -13.05
N LEU A 205 10.50 -3.93 -12.45
CA LEU A 205 10.39 -4.92 -11.37
C LEU A 205 9.66 -4.35 -10.15
N ASN A 206 9.99 -3.13 -9.73
CA ASN A 206 9.32 -2.43 -8.63
C ASN A 206 7.82 -2.27 -8.88
N LEU A 207 7.42 -1.82 -10.08
CA LEU A 207 6.01 -1.65 -10.44
C LEU A 207 5.24 -2.97 -10.43
N SER A 208 5.83 -4.05 -10.94
CA SER A 208 5.23 -5.39 -10.87
C SER A 208 5.01 -5.86 -9.43
N MET A 209 5.96 -5.57 -8.54
CA MET A 209 5.92 -5.99 -7.13
C MET A 209 4.98 -5.11 -6.29
N VAL A 210 4.83 -3.83 -6.64
CA VAL A 210 3.77 -2.97 -6.08
C VAL A 210 2.39 -3.52 -6.44
N ALA A 211 2.18 -3.90 -7.70
CA ALA A 211 0.93 -4.52 -8.14
C ALA A 211 0.66 -5.85 -7.40
N GLN A 212 1.67 -6.68 -7.23
CA GLN A 212 1.57 -7.91 -6.43
C GLN A 212 1.21 -7.61 -4.97
N GLY A 213 1.85 -6.62 -4.33
CA GLY A 213 1.54 -6.24 -2.95
C GLY A 213 0.09 -5.77 -2.78
N TYR A 214 -0.46 -5.06 -3.76
CA TYR A 214 -1.87 -4.69 -3.79
C TYR A 214 -2.80 -5.90 -3.94
N PHE A 215 -2.40 -6.95 -4.66
CA PHE A 215 -3.18 -8.17 -4.80
C PHE A 215 -3.15 -9.03 -3.53
N CYS A 216 -1.98 -9.16 -2.89
CA CYS A 216 -1.79 -9.96 -1.68
C CYS A 216 -2.27 -9.27 -0.39
N GLY A 217 -2.44 -7.94 -0.41
CA GLY A 217 -2.90 -7.16 0.73
C GLY A 217 -4.42 -7.05 0.89
N VAL A 218 -5.21 -7.71 0.03
CA VAL A 218 -6.68 -7.78 0.09
C VAL A 218 -7.14 -8.91 1.00
#